data_AF-A0A520A0V5-F1
#
_entry.id   AF-A0A520A0V5-F1
#
_cell.length_a   1.000
_cell.length_b   1.000
_cell.length_c   1.000
_cell.angle_alpha   90.00
_cell.angle_beta   90.00
_cell.angle_gamma   90.00
#
_symmetry.space_group_name_H-M   'P 1'
#
loop_
_entity.id
_entity.type
_entity.pdbx_description
1 polymer ?
#
loop_
_entity_poly.entity_id
_entity_poly.type
_entity_poly.pdbx_seq_one_letter_code
_entity_poly.pdbx_strand_id
1 'polypeptide(L)'
;MCLRLAASLQELNIRTRNLFPDSHSLEIIPDGDIRLYSPLRSLSPNATVVDIAGGGVGTDGVVIIEFPPVLETAYPASLLQDLDLILVAVRADRSWQAADRTVYGNIQKVTDAPIELILNGVLPEYVAEFIGTRLRPASSPYYPALPPRKPQKLLNS
;
A
#
# COMPACT_ATOMS: atom_id res chain seq x y z
N MET A 1 -3.26 -0.38 -9.78
CA MET A 1 -3.49 0.37 -8.52
C MET A 1 -2.77 1.71 -8.54
N CYS A 2 -1.46 1.73 -8.81
CA CYS A 2 -0.61 2.94 -8.82
C CYS A 2 -1.20 4.08 -9.67
N LEU A 3 -1.67 3.80 -10.88
CA LEU A 3 -2.29 4.82 -11.76
C LEU A 3 -3.56 5.47 -11.16
N ARG A 4 -4.36 4.72 -10.38
CA ARG A 4 -5.56 5.26 -9.73
C ARG A 4 -5.20 6.14 -8.55
N LEU A 5 -4.19 5.74 -7.76
CA LEU A 5 -3.65 6.57 -6.69
C LEU A 5 -3.06 7.86 -7.25
N ALA A 6 -2.27 7.77 -8.32
CA ALA A 6 -1.70 8.92 -9.00
C ALA A 6 -2.77 9.90 -9.51
N ALA A 7 -3.82 9.39 -10.16
CA ALA A 7 -4.94 10.21 -10.61
C ALA A 7 -5.62 10.95 -9.44
N SER A 8 -5.85 10.25 -8.31
CA SER A 8 -6.45 10.86 -7.12
C SER A 8 -5.55 11.95 -6.51
N LEU A 9 -4.24 11.77 -6.51
CA LEU A 9 -3.30 12.80 -6.04
C LEU A 9 -3.27 14.01 -6.98
N GLN A 10 -3.32 13.78 -8.30
CA GLN A 10 -3.40 14.84 -9.29
C GLN A 10 -4.70 15.66 -9.18
N GLU A 11 -5.83 15.01 -8.90
CA GLU A 11 -7.11 15.68 -8.61
C GLU A 11 -7.01 16.61 -7.38
N LEU A 12 -6.11 16.30 -6.44
CA LEU A 12 -5.80 17.13 -5.27
C LEU A 12 -4.69 18.17 -5.53
N ASN A 13 -4.27 18.36 -6.80
CA ASN A 13 -3.17 19.23 -7.22
C ASN A 13 -1.80 18.85 -6.61
N ILE A 14 -1.59 17.57 -6.28
CA ILE A 14 -0.31 17.05 -5.78
C ILE A 14 0.53 16.59 -6.98
N ARG A 15 1.71 17.19 -7.16
CA ARG A 15 2.67 16.78 -8.19
C ARG A 15 3.07 15.34 -7.95
N THR A 16 2.82 14.46 -8.92
CA THR A 16 3.02 13.02 -8.75
C THR A 16 3.86 12.46 -9.88
N ARG A 17 4.93 11.72 -9.55
CA ARG A 17 5.75 10.98 -10.51
C ARG A 17 5.60 9.49 -10.27
N ASN A 18 5.39 8.72 -11.32
CA ASN A 18 5.23 7.27 -11.27
C ASN A 18 6.45 6.59 -11.89
N LEU A 19 7.02 5.63 -11.17
CA LEU A 19 8.12 4.78 -11.63
C LEU A 19 7.59 3.34 -11.76
N PHE A 20 7.61 2.81 -12.98
CA PHE A 20 7.20 1.43 -13.26
C PHE A 20 8.39 0.58 -13.69
N PRO A 21 8.41 -0.72 -13.37
CA PRO A 21 9.46 -1.60 -13.86
C PRO A 21 9.33 -1.76 -15.39
N ASP A 22 10.45 -1.82 -16.09
CA ASP A 22 10.53 -2.07 -17.54
C ASP A 22 10.01 -3.46 -17.95
N SER A 23 9.89 -4.38 -16.97
CA SER A 23 9.24 -5.68 -17.12
C SER A 23 7.71 -5.60 -17.09
N HIS A 24 7.11 -4.42 -16.97
CA HIS A 24 5.66 -4.29 -16.92
C HIS A 24 5.05 -4.62 -18.30
N SER A 25 4.15 -5.60 -18.32
CA SER A 25 3.52 -6.12 -19.55
C SER A 25 2.50 -5.18 -20.20
N LEU A 26 2.28 -3.98 -19.65
CA LEU A 26 1.38 -2.99 -20.20
C LEU A 26 2.20 -2.02 -21.07
N GLU A 27 1.69 -1.66 -22.23
CA GLU A 27 2.25 -0.58 -23.05
C GLU A 27 2.05 0.77 -22.32
N ILE A 28 2.89 1.01 -21.32
CA ILE A 28 2.94 2.28 -20.62
C ILE A 28 3.69 3.24 -21.54
N ILE A 29 2.96 4.16 -22.17
CA ILE A 29 3.57 5.26 -22.92
C ILE A 29 4.16 6.21 -21.87
N PRO A 30 5.49 6.37 -21.79
CA PRO A 30 6.09 7.33 -20.87
C PRO A 30 5.64 8.74 -21.26
N ASP A 31 5.04 9.45 -20.32
CA ASP A 31 4.80 10.89 -20.37
C ASP A 31 5.64 11.55 -19.26
N GLY A 32 5.77 12.87 -19.20
CA GLY A 32 6.68 13.56 -18.27
C GLY A 32 6.61 13.11 -16.80
N ASP A 33 5.44 12.64 -16.36
CA ASP A 33 5.16 12.15 -15.00
C ASP A 33 5.28 10.63 -14.83
N ILE A 34 5.51 9.87 -15.91
CA ILE A 34 5.65 8.42 -15.90
C ILE A 34 7.04 8.03 -16.44
N ARG A 35 7.80 7.27 -15.64
CA ARG A 35 9.10 6.74 -16.05
C ARG A 35 9.17 5.24 -15.86
N LEU A 36 9.94 4.61 -16.74
CA LEU A 36 10.29 3.21 -16.63
C LEU A 36 11.68 3.08 -15.99
N TYR A 37 11.84 2.10 -15.09
CA TYR A 37 13.13 1.75 -14.51
C TYR A 37 13.41 0.27 -14.68
N SER A 38 14.69 -0.10 -14.70
CA SER A 38 15.09 -1.51 -14.77
C SER A 38 15.37 -2.06 -13.38
N PRO A 39 14.54 -2.99 -12.84
CA PRO A 39 14.73 -3.53 -11.50
C PRO A 39 16.13 -4.11 -11.29
N LEU A 40 16.68 -4.76 -12.31
CA LEU A 40 18.02 -5.35 -12.27
C LEU A 40 19.14 -4.31 -12.18
N ARG A 41 18.99 -3.16 -12.85
CA ARG A 41 19.99 -2.07 -12.76
C ARG A 41 19.89 -1.35 -11.41
N SER A 42 18.71 -1.34 -10.83
CA SER A 42 18.43 -0.79 -9.49
C SER A 42 18.87 -1.71 -8.34
N LEU A 43 19.40 -2.91 -8.60
CA LEU A 43 20.03 -3.77 -7.59
C LEU A 43 21.42 -3.27 -7.16
N SER A 44 21.95 -2.22 -7.78
CA SER A 44 23.23 -1.66 -7.37
C SER A 44 23.11 -1.03 -5.97
N PRO A 45 24.09 -1.26 -5.05
CA PRO A 45 23.99 -0.84 -3.65
C PRO A 45 23.80 0.66 -3.43
N ASN A 46 24.09 1.48 -4.44
CA ASN A 46 24.02 2.94 -4.38
C ASN A 46 22.91 3.53 -5.26
N ALA A 47 22.02 2.70 -5.85
CA ALA A 47 20.90 3.23 -6.62
C ALA A 47 19.89 3.86 -5.67
N THR A 48 19.77 5.18 -5.71
CA THR A 48 18.77 5.92 -4.93
C THR A 48 17.48 6.09 -5.74
N VAL A 49 16.38 6.37 -5.05
CA VAL A 49 15.11 6.77 -5.70
C VAL A 49 15.30 7.96 -6.64
N VAL A 50 16.19 8.91 -6.30
CA VAL A 50 16.48 10.10 -7.10
C VAL A 50 17.15 9.74 -8.43
N ASP A 51 18.07 8.78 -8.42
CA ASP A 51 18.76 8.31 -9.62
C ASP A 51 17.79 7.66 -10.60
N ILE A 52 16.84 6.89 -10.06
CA ILE A 52 15.84 6.18 -10.85
C ILE A 52 14.73 7.13 -11.35
N ALA A 53 14.35 8.11 -10.54
CA ALA A 53 13.41 9.16 -10.93
C ALA A 53 13.99 10.14 -11.97
N GLY A 54 15.30 10.04 -12.24
CA GLY A 54 16.05 10.75 -13.27
C GLY A 54 16.08 12.27 -13.09
N GLY A 55 16.34 12.72 -11.86
CA GLY A 55 16.53 14.11 -11.49
C GLY A 55 15.23 14.92 -11.33
N GLY A 56 15.20 15.77 -10.30
CA GLY A 56 14.14 16.77 -10.11
C GLY A 56 12.79 16.20 -9.68
N VAL A 57 12.76 15.42 -8.60
CA VAL A 57 11.56 15.34 -7.78
C VAL A 57 11.61 16.58 -6.90
N GLY A 58 10.78 17.58 -7.21
CA GLY A 58 10.67 18.75 -6.33
C GLY A 58 10.24 18.30 -4.93
N THR A 59 10.64 19.04 -3.90
CA THR A 59 10.30 18.75 -2.49
C THR A 59 8.79 18.66 -2.22
N ASP A 60 7.97 19.17 -3.15
CA ASP A 60 6.51 19.29 -3.00
C ASP A 60 5.76 18.25 -3.85
N GLY A 61 6.39 17.10 -4.13
CA GLY A 61 5.82 16.05 -4.98
C GLY A 61 5.89 14.66 -4.35
N VAL A 62 5.01 13.78 -4.82
CA VAL A 62 4.96 12.37 -4.43
C VAL A 62 5.58 11.52 -5.54
N VAL A 63 6.45 10.58 -5.16
CA VAL A 63 6.98 9.56 -6.07
C VAL A 63 6.32 8.24 -5.73
N ILE A 64 5.61 7.66 -6.70
CA ILE A 64 5.02 6.33 -6.59
C ILE A 64 5.95 5.36 -7.33
N ILE A 65 6.45 4.35 -6.62
CA ILE A 65 7.30 3.31 -7.20
C ILE A 65 6.52 2.00 -7.20
N GLU A 66 6.27 1.45 -8.38
CA GLU A 66 5.73 0.11 -8.52
C GLU A 66 6.89 -0.90 -8.55
N PHE A 67 6.81 -1.90 -7.69
CA PHE A 67 7.73 -3.04 -7.73
C PHE A 67 7.16 -4.14 -8.63
N PRO A 68 8.03 -4.90 -9.33
CA PRO A 68 7.57 -6.07 -10.06
C PRO A 68 7.04 -7.12 -9.06
N PRO A 69 6.31 -8.17 -9.52
CA PRO A 69 5.75 -9.18 -8.64
C PRO A 69 6.80 -9.78 -7.70
N VAL A 70 6.73 -9.41 -6.42
CA VAL A 70 7.78 -9.61 -5.40
C VAL A 70 8.05 -11.09 -5.11
N LEU A 71 7.08 -11.97 -5.40
CA LEU A 71 7.20 -13.42 -5.24
C LEU A 71 7.91 -14.10 -6.42
N GLU A 72 7.90 -13.48 -7.59
CA GLU A 72 8.27 -14.13 -8.86
C GLU A 72 9.54 -13.52 -9.46
N THR A 73 9.85 -12.27 -9.12
CA THR A 73 10.90 -11.48 -9.76
C THR A 73 11.81 -10.82 -8.74
N ALA A 74 13.09 -10.71 -9.10
CA ALA A 74 14.05 -9.98 -8.31
C ALA A 74 13.65 -8.50 -8.25
N TYR A 75 13.66 -7.94 -7.05
CA TYR A 75 13.31 -6.54 -6.80
C TYR A 75 14.43 -5.84 -6.03
N PRO A 76 14.62 -4.53 -6.24
CA PRO A 76 15.67 -3.78 -5.58
C PRO A 76 15.28 -3.49 -4.12
N ALA A 77 15.64 -4.40 -3.22
CA ALA A 77 15.36 -4.30 -1.79
C ALA A 77 16.00 -3.06 -1.14
N SER A 78 17.11 -2.56 -1.69
CA SER A 78 17.73 -1.30 -1.25
C SER A 78 16.78 -0.12 -1.36
N LEU A 79 15.92 -0.08 -2.39
CA LEU A 79 14.95 1.01 -2.53
C LEU A 79 13.91 1.02 -1.42
N LEU A 80 13.63 -0.11 -0.77
CA LEU A 80 12.68 -0.16 0.35
C LEU A 80 13.16 0.65 1.56
N GLN A 81 14.46 0.87 1.69
CA GLN A 81 15.06 1.67 2.78
C GLN A 81 14.76 3.16 2.62
N ASP A 82 14.58 3.62 1.38
CA ASP A 82 14.40 5.03 1.05
C ASP A 82 12.91 5.45 0.97
N LEU A 83 11.96 4.55 1.27
CA LEU A 83 10.54 4.82 1.13
C LEU A 83 9.95 5.43 2.41
N ASP A 84 9.05 6.40 2.24
CA ASP A 84 8.28 6.98 3.36
C ASP A 84 7.02 6.17 3.71
N LEU A 85 6.54 5.33 2.78
CA LEU A 85 5.35 4.50 2.92
C LEU A 85 5.41 3.32 1.95
N ILE A 86 5.03 2.13 2.43
CA ILE A 86 4.96 0.92 1.60
C ILE A 86 3.52 0.43 1.58
N LEU A 87 2.98 0.27 0.37
CA LEU A 87 1.66 -0.30 0.15
C LEU A 87 1.80 -1.72 -0.39
N VAL A 88 1.48 -2.72 0.43
CA VAL A 88 1.51 -4.13 0.02
C VAL A 88 0.12 -4.53 -0.47
N ALA A 89 0.02 -4.71 -1.79
CA ALA A 89 -1.21 -5.16 -2.44
C ALA A 89 -1.38 -6.67 -2.32
N VAL A 90 -2.48 -7.11 -1.70
CA VAL A 90 -2.78 -8.51 -1.39
C VAL A 90 -4.10 -8.91 -2.03
N ARG A 91 -4.14 -10.11 -2.60
CA ARG A 91 -5.38 -10.71 -3.09
C ARG A 91 -6.29 -11.13 -1.93
N ALA A 92 -7.51 -10.60 -1.89
CA ALA A 92 -8.50 -10.94 -0.87
C ALA A 92 -9.14 -12.33 -1.06
N ASP A 93 -9.02 -12.90 -2.25
CA ASP A 93 -9.65 -14.16 -2.64
C ASP A 93 -8.78 -15.41 -2.34
N ARG A 94 -7.61 -15.24 -1.70
CA ARG A 94 -6.73 -16.35 -1.32
C ARG A 94 -6.13 -16.19 0.06
N SER A 95 -5.86 -17.33 0.70
CA SER A 95 -5.11 -17.38 1.95
C SER A 95 -3.60 -17.18 1.71
N TRP A 96 -2.94 -16.50 2.63
CA TRP A 96 -1.48 -16.33 2.62
C TRP A 96 -0.75 -17.65 2.80
N GLN A 97 0.16 -17.93 1.89
CA GLN A 97 1.07 -19.07 1.91
C GLN A 97 2.35 -18.71 2.68
N ALA A 98 3.20 -19.72 2.93
CA ALA A 98 4.47 -19.52 3.61
C ALA A 98 5.41 -18.55 2.87
N ALA A 99 5.37 -18.55 1.53
CA ALA A 99 6.12 -17.62 0.69
C ALA A 99 5.68 -16.16 0.89
N ASP A 100 4.36 -15.90 0.97
CA ASP A 100 3.80 -14.56 1.23
C ASP A 100 4.30 -14.02 2.57
N ARG A 101 4.26 -14.85 3.63
CA ARG A 101 4.75 -14.49 4.98
C ARG A 101 6.25 -14.20 4.99
N THR A 102 7.02 -14.98 4.24
CA THR A 102 8.48 -14.82 4.16
C THR A 102 8.83 -13.50 3.47
N VAL A 103 8.19 -13.19 2.35
CA VAL A 103 8.40 -11.92 1.64
C VAL A 103 7.99 -10.74 2.49
N TYR A 104 6.81 -10.78 3.12
CA TYR A 104 6.36 -9.72 4.03
C TYR A 104 7.34 -9.51 5.19
N GLY A 105 7.80 -10.59 5.82
CA GLY A 105 8.79 -10.53 6.90
C GLY A 105 10.15 -10.02 6.44
N ASN A 106 10.54 -10.24 5.19
CA ASN A 106 11.77 -9.67 4.62
C ASN A 106 11.63 -8.17 4.40
N ILE A 107 10.49 -7.71 3.86
CA ILE A 107 10.21 -6.27 3.69
C ILE A 107 10.27 -5.58 5.05
N GLN A 108 9.61 -6.12 6.06
CA GLN A 108 9.63 -5.60 7.44
C GLN A 108 11.03 -5.47 8.06
N LYS A 109 11.98 -6.29 7.64
CA LYS A 109 13.36 -6.24 8.16
C LYS A 109 14.24 -5.24 7.44
N VAL A 110 13.86 -4.85 6.23
CA VAL A 110 14.68 -4.02 5.34
C VAL A 110 14.28 -2.56 5.40
N THR A 111 13.07 -2.25 5.87
CA THR A 111 12.52 -0.88 5.89
C THR A 111 12.07 -0.47 7.29
N ASP A 112 12.25 0.81 7.61
CA ASP A 112 11.63 1.44 8.78
C ASP A 112 10.30 2.14 8.42
N ALA A 113 9.93 2.13 7.12
CA ALA A 113 8.71 2.76 6.64
C ALA A 113 7.46 2.04 7.15
N PRO A 114 6.36 2.77 7.41
CA PRO A 114 5.07 2.15 7.66
C PRO A 114 4.64 1.29 6.47
N ILE A 115 4.16 0.07 6.77
CA ILE A 115 3.65 -0.88 5.77
C ILE A 115 2.15 -1.01 5.93
N GLU A 116 1.41 -0.59 4.92
CA GLU A 116 -0.05 -0.70 4.84
C GLU A 116 -0.45 -1.82 3.89
N LEU A 117 -1.46 -2.60 4.28
CA LEU A 117 -1.99 -3.70 3.47
C LEU A 117 -3.21 -3.22 2.69
N ILE A 118 -3.17 -3.40 1.37
CA ILE A 118 -4.29 -3.07 0.48
C ILE A 118 -4.86 -4.35 -0.11
N LEU A 119 -6.14 -4.61 0.17
CA LEU A 119 -6.85 -5.76 -0.36
C LEU A 119 -7.37 -5.46 -1.77
N ASN A 120 -6.88 -6.21 -2.75
CA ASN A 120 -7.32 -6.20 -4.13
C ASN A 120 -8.18 -7.44 -4.43
N GLY A 121 -9.14 -7.29 -5.35
CA GLY A 121 -10.02 -8.39 -5.77
C GLY A 121 -11.16 -8.71 -4.81
N VAL A 122 -11.54 -7.77 -3.93
CA VAL A 122 -12.73 -7.91 -3.10
C VAL A 122 -13.97 -7.80 -3.99
N LEU A 123 -14.88 -8.77 -3.91
CA LEU A 123 -16.18 -8.64 -4.58
C LEU A 123 -16.94 -7.45 -3.96
N PRO A 124 -17.59 -6.57 -4.75
CA PRO A 124 -18.25 -5.37 -4.25
C PRO A 124 -19.22 -5.61 -3.08
N GLU A 125 -19.85 -6.79 -3.03
CA GLU A 125 -20.74 -7.23 -1.96
C GLU A 125 -20.09 -7.33 -0.56
N TYR A 126 -18.79 -7.63 -0.48
CA TYR A 126 -18.06 -7.69 0.79
C TYR A 126 -17.44 -6.34 1.21
N VAL A 127 -17.39 -5.36 0.29
CA VAL A 127 -16.83 -4.02 0.56
C VAL A 127 -17.86 -3.12 1.27
N ALA A 128 -19.15 -3.34 1.03
CA ALA A 128 -20.22 -2.51 1.59
C ALA A 128 -20.25 -2.48 3.13
N GLU A 129 -19.85 -3.57 3.78
CA GLU A 129 -19.76 -3.65 5.25
C GLU A 129 -18.43 -3.09 5.81
N PHE A 130 -17.39 -2.95 4.99
CA PHE A 130 -16.04 -2.55 5.43
C PHE A 130 -15.67 -1.09 5.11
N ILE A 131 -16.49 -0.36 4.33
CA ILE A 131 -16.38 1.11 4.22
C ILE A 131 -17.05 1.75 5.44
N GLY A 132 -16.39 1.66 6.60
CA GLY A 132 -16.53 2.63 7.69
C GLY A 132 -15.36 3.60 7.59
N THR A 133 -15.47 4.92 7.53
CA THR A 133 -16.51 5.81 8.05
C THR A 133 -16.41 7.11 7.25
N ARG A 134 -17.41 7.46 6.42
CA ARG A 134 -17.68 8.88 6.23
C ARG A 134 -18.04 9.40 7.62
N LEU A 135 -17.28 10.35 8.16
CA LEU A 135 -17.61 11.06 9.39
C LEU A 135 -19.09 11.43 9.35
N ARG A 136 -19.93 10.70 10.09
CA ARG A 136 -21.29 11.18 10.35
C ARG A 136 -21.12 12.49 11.11
N PRO A 137 -21.73 13.60 10.69
CA PRO A 137 -21.88 14.74 11.55
C PRO A 137 -22.55 14.24 12.83
N ALA A 138 -21.94 14.54 13.98
CA ALA A 138 -22.44 14.09 15.26
C ALA A 138 -23.87 14.59 15.48
N SER A 139 -24.85 13.69 15.52
CA SER A 139 -26.06 13.89 16.31
C SER A 139 -26.71 12.57 16.74
N SER A 140 -26.69 12.42 18.07
CA SER A 140 -27.40 11.48 18.95
C SER A 140 -26.78 10.08 19.20
N PRO A 141 -26.41 9.76 20.45
CA PRO A 141 -25.86 8.46 20.82
C PRO A 141 -26.97 7.41 20.90
N TYR A 142 -26.88 6.39 20.05
CA TYR A 142 -27.63 5.16 20.21
C TYR A 142 -26.97 4.33 21.32
N TYR A 143 -27.68 4.13 22.43
CA TYR A 143 -27.29 3.16 23.46
C TYR A 143 -27.94 1.82 23.13
N PRO A 144 -27.18 0.78 22.72
CA PRO A 144 -27.74 -0.56 22.63
C PRO A 144 -27.99 -1.06 24.05
N ALA A 145 -29.22 -1.50 24.33
CA ALA A 145 -29.56 -2.11 25.62
C ALA A 145 -28.73 -3.38 25.82
N LEU A 146 -27.99 -3.45 26.94
CA LEU A 146 -27.26 -4.65 27.34
C LEU A 146 -28.27 -5.79 27.63
N PRO A 147 -27.96 -7.04 27.26
CA PRO A 147 -28.78 -8.18 27.62
C PRO A 147 -28.84 -8.33 29.15
N PRO A 148 -29.98 -8.79 29.72
CA PRO A 148 -30.16 -8.88 31.16
C PRO A 148 -29.13 -9.83 31.79
N ARG A 149 -28.36 -9.33 32.77
CA ARG A 149 -27.43 -10.15 33.55
C ARG A 149 -28.21 -11.11 34.44
N LYS A 150 -27.83 -12.40 34.42
CA LYS A 150 -28.35 -13.41 35.37
C LYS A 150 -28.05 -12.97 36.82
N PRO A 151 -28.97 -13.17 37.77
CA PRO A 151 -28.76 -12.75 39.15
C PRO A 151 -27.59 -13.55 39.78
N GLN A 152 -26.54 -12.84 40.19
CA GLN A 152 -25.46 -13.41 41.00
C GLN A 152 -25.95 -13.56 42.45
N LYS A 153 -25.92 -14.79 42.96
CA LYS A 153 -26.11 -15.08 44.39
C LYS A 153 -24.92 -14.48 45.14
N LEU A 154 -25.18 -13.49 46.01
CA LEU A 154 -24.18 -12.98 46.93
C LEU A 154 -23.82 -14.10 47.91
N LEU A 155 -22.55 -14.52 47.91
CA LEU A 155 -22.00 -15.40 48.93
C LEU A 155 -21.69 -14.53 50.14
N ASN A 156 -22.53 -14.59 51.17
CA ASN A 156 -22.22 -14.02 52.48
C ASN A 156 -21.27 -14.97 53.22
N SER A 157 -20.20 -14.43 53.78
CA SER A 157 -19.46 -14.96 54.93
C SER A 157 -18.83 -13.78 55.66
#